data_AF-A0AAD9GWX1-F1
#
_entry.id   AF-A0AAD9GWX1-F1
#
_cell.length_a   1.000
_cell.length_b   1.000
_cell.length_c   1.000
_cell.angle_alpha   90.00
_cell.angle_beta   90.00
_cell.angle_gamma   90.00
#
_symmetry.space_group_name_H-M   'P 1'
#
loop_
_entity.id
_entity.type
_entity.pdbx_description
1 polymer ?
#
loop_
_entity_poly.entity_id
_entity_poly.type
_entity_poly.pdbx_seq_one_letter_code
_entity_poly.pdbx_strand_id
1 'polypeptide(L)'
;MTDRQKKPHQDVLTRLVRDLETKKELCCVKDYPGVELKQLNHHMLKLGPLVNPVFGEQPAFFIDEGYFIPYRMVVYGKEKVAAKITRLLDDWATWSGEGGRVTTAQGAFVLEQRARKPTVRMPDVAYTPRDEDRNLAREQVWTYRGDPFTPSFVVEIDNLSGEGSQRSALNRKMRNEYFQHGVQLGWLIDPRPDYHKMYEYYLDEHGQVQCSDNTAWRDLDGRNVVPGFRIRSVVLDMVLSQDSGSSSEDEVDFACPERGCRKRFRSRGAWTSHAEWHRAERAIDKFLAKQNS
;
A
#
# COMPACT_ATOMS: atom_id res chain seq x y z
N MET A 1 -7.17 30.35 40.00
CA MET A 1 -7.59 29.83 38.68
C MET A 1 -7.95 28.37 38.83
N THR A 2 -9.19 28.02 38.50
CA THR A 2 -9.97 26.94 39.11
C THR A 2 -9.79 25.58 38.42
N ASP A 3 -9.68 24.54 39.24
CA ASP A 3 -9.54 23.11 38.91
C ASP A 3 -10.66 22.52 38.00
N ARG A 4 -11.73 23.30 37.75
CA ARG A 4 -12.86 22.91 36.91
C ARG A 4 -12.62 23.06 35.41
N GLN A 5 -11.66 23.87 34.94
CA GLN A 5 -11.34 23.98 33.50
C GLN A 5 -10.45 22.84 32.99
N LYS A 6 -9.65 22.20 33.85
CA LYS A 6 -8.78 21.08 33.47
C LYS A 6 -9.54 19.77 33.23
N LYS A 7 -10.62 19.52 33.97
CA LYS A 7 -11.44 18.29 33.87
C LYS A 7 -12.12 18.05 32.51
N PRO A 8 -12.86 19.01 31.92
CA PRO A 8 -13.53 18.81 30.64
C PRO A 8 -12.55 18.56 29.50
N HIS A 9 -11.40 19.24 29.53
CA HIS A 9 -10.37 19.10 28.51
C HIS A 9 -9.66 17.74 28.55
N GLN A 10 -9.39 17.23 29.76
CA GLN A 10 -8.83 15.90 29.97
C GLN A 10 -9.80 14.80 29.50
N ASP A 11 -11.10 15.00 29.73
CA ASP A 11 -12.15 14.06 29.33
C ASP A 11 -12.29 13.93 27.81
N VAL A 12 -12.17 15.04 27.07
CA VAL A 12 -12.18 15.02 25.59
C VAL A 12 -10.94 14.33 25.03
N LEU A 13 -9.74 14.54 25.59
CA LEU A 13 -8.53 13.82 25.17
C LEU A 13 -8.67 12.31 25.43
N THR A 14 -9.16 11.90 26.61
CA THR A 14 -9.39 10.49 26.92
C THR A 14 -10.40 9.87 25.95
N ARG A 15 -11.47 10.59 25.61
CA ARG A 15 -12.42 10.16 24.56
C ARG A 15 -11.75 10.02 23.21
N LEU A 16 -10.92 10.98 22.80
CA LEU A 16 -10.17 10.91 21.53
C LEU A 16 -9.26 9.69 21.50
N VAL A 17 -8.46 9.46 22.55
CA VAL A 17 -7.54 8.33 22.63
C VAL A 17 -8.30 7.00 22.49
N ARG A 18 -9.37 6.80 23.27
CA ARG A 18 -10.21 5.61 23.17
C ARG A 18 -10.80 5.43 21.77
N ASP A 19 -11.25 6.52 21.16
CA ASP A 19 -11.83 6.49 19.83
C ASP A 19 -10.75 6.19 18.76
N LEU A 20 -9.54 6.71 18.90
CA LEU A 20 -8.40 6.38 18.03
C LEU A 20 -7.95 4.92 18.17
N GLU A 21 -8.07 4.31 19.36
CA GLU A 21 -7.80 2.89 19.59
C GLU A 21 -8.86 1.97 18.96
N THR A 22 -10.12 2.41 18.91
CA THR A 22 -11.26 1.51 18.64
C THR A 22 -12.00 1.76 17.34
N LYS A 23 -12.06 3.01 16.85
CA LYS A 23 -12.80 3.35 15.64
C LYS A 23 -12.06 2.90 14.39
N LYS A 24 -12.85 2.50 13.40
CA LYS A 24 -12.38 2.11 12.06
C LYS A 24 -12.37 3.27 11.05
N GLU A 25 -12.90 4.41 11.45
CA GLU A 25 -13.03 5.65 10.68
C GLU A 25 -12.04 6.68 11.22
N LEU A 26 -11.63 7.64 10.38
CA LEU A 26 -10.77 8.74 10.84
C LEU A 26 -11.52 9.65 11.83
N CYS A 27 -10.82 10.09 12.86
CA CYS A 27 -11.38 11.01 13.87
C CYS A 27 -11.30 12.45 13.36
N CYS A 28 -12.45 13.11 13.18
CA CYS A 28 -12.51 14.51 12.77
C CYS A 28 -12.10 15.42 13.95
N VAL A 29 -11.18 16.35 13.72
CA VAL A 29 -10.69 17.29 14.75
C VAL A 29 -11.83 18.09 15.40
N LYS A 30 -12.87 18.42 14.62
CA LYS A 30 -14.03 19.18 15.11
C LYS A 30 -14.86 18.42 16.15
N ASP A 31 -14.77 17.09 16.18
CA ASP A 31 -15.48 16.26 17.16
C ASP A 31 -14.77 16.23 18.52
N TYR A 32 -13.55 16.78 18.63
CA TYR A 32 -12.73 16.77 19.85
C TYR A 32 -12.22 18.19 20.18
N PRO A 33 -13.12 19.13 20.49
CA PRO A 33 -12.75 20.53 20.71
C PRO A 33 -11.77 20.67 21.88
N GLY A 34 -10.75 21.51 21.67
CA GLY A 34 -9.70 21.77 22.66
C GLY A 34 -8.49 20.84 22.56
N VAL A 35 -8.62 19.63 22.01
CA VAL A 35 -7.47 18.72 21.95
C VAL A 35 -6.46 19.18 20.90
N GLU A 36 -5.31 19.66 21.36
CA GLU A 36 -4.19 20.04 20.50
C GLU A 36 -3.41 18.80 20.03
N LEU A 37 -2.94 18.81 18.78
CA LEU A 37 -2.12 17.72 18.22
C LEU A 37 -0.86 17.45 19.06
N LYS A 38 -0.21 18.52 19.55
CA LYS A 38 0.98 18.40 20.42
C LYS A 38 0.65 17.67 21.72
N GLN A 39 -0.54 17.90 22.28
CA GLN A 39 -0.99 17.22 23.49
C GLN A 39 -1.23 15.73 23.23
N LEU A 40 -1.90 15.38 22.12
CA LEU A 40 -2.12 13.99 21.73
C LEU A 40 -0.78 13.26 21.52
N ASN A 41 0.14 13.83 20.74
CA ASN A 41 1.43 13.19 20.48
C ASN A 41 2.30 13.09 21.74
N HIS A 42 2.21 14.05 22.66
CA HIS A 42 2.88 13.93 23.96
C HIS A 42 2.29 12.79 24.82
N HIS A 43 0.99 12.51 24.69
CA HIS A 43 0.37 11.36 25.34
C HIS A 43 0.96 10.04 24.82
N MET A 44 1.14 9.91 23.50
CA MET A 44 1.76 8.74 22.86
C MET A 44 3.22 8.56 23.27
N LEU A 45 3.99 9.65 23.28
CA LEU A 45 5.39 9.63 23.72
C LEU A 45 5.54 9.13 25.17
N LYS A 46 4.55 9.38 26.03
CA LYS A 46 4.60 9.00 27.44
C LYS A 46 4.09 7.59 27.71
N LEU A 47 3.04 7.15 27.00
CA LEU A 47 2.35 5.89 27.28
C LEU A 47 2.67 4.77 26.28
N GLY A 48 3.30 5.11 25.16
CA GLY A 48 3.50 4.20 24.03
C GLY A 48 2.49 4.43 22.89
N PRO A 49 2.70 3.74 21.75
CA PRO A 49 1.83 3.84 20.59
C PRO A 49 0.44 3.23 20.87
N LEU A 50 -0.60 3.75 20.20
CA LEU A 50 -1.91 3.09 20.17
C LEU A 50 -1.87 1.91 19.22
N VAL A 51 -2.68 0.90 19.49
CA VAL A 51 -2.89 -0.21 18.56
C VAL A 51 -4.34 -0.18 18.10
N ASN A 52 -4.54 0.20 16.84
CA ASN A 52 -5.84 0.24 16.20
C ASN A 52 -6.05 -0.99 15.31
N PRO A 53 -7.25 -1.62 15.30
CA PRO A 53 -7.52 -2.83 14.53
C PRO A 53 -7.46 -2.67 13.01
N VAL A 54 -7.45 -1.44 12.50
CA VAL A 54 -7.43 -1.09 11.07
C VAL A 54 -6.11 -0.44 10.68
N PHE A 55 -5.64 0.51 11.50
CA PHE A 55 -4.49 1.35 11.20
C PHE A 55 -3.18 0.83 11.83
N GLY A 56 -3.24 -0.27 12.59
CA GLY A 56 -2.08 -0.88 13.22
C GLY A 56 -1.56 -0.07 14.40
N GLU A 57 -0.25 -0.16 14.63
CA GLU A 57 0.46 0.62 15.65
C GLU A 57 0.60 2.09 15.21
N GLN A 58 0.19 3.02 16.09
CA GLN A 58 0.09 4.45 15.82
C GLN A 58 0.91 5.23 16.87
N PRO A 59 2.22 5.44 16.62
CA PRO A 59 3.12 6.10 17.58
C PRO A 59 2.93 7.62 17.66
N ALA A 60 2.31 8.22 16.66
CA ALA A 60 2.00 9.65 16.61
C ALA A 60 0.92 9.91 15.56
N PHE A 61 0.42 11.13 15.53
CA PHE A 61 -0.55 11.61 14.56
C PHE A 61 -0.10 12.94 13.93
N PHE A 62 -0.63 13.24 12.75
CA PHE A 62 -0.65 14.58 12.17
C PHE A 62 -2.09 14.95 11.81
N ILE A 63 -2.32 16.24 11.49
CA ILE A 63 -3.63 16.70 11.02
C ILE A 63 -3.55 16.92 9.52
N ASP A 64 -4.46 16.29 8.79
CA ASP A 64 -4.64 16.49 7.36
C ASP A 64 -6.13 16.51 7.02
N GLU A 65 -6.54 17.45 6.18
CA GLU A 65 -7.94 17.76 5.85
C GLU A 65 -8.92 17.84 7.06
N GLY A 66 -8.42 18.17 8.25
CA GLY A 66 -9.23 18.23 9.48
C GLY A 66 -9.47 16.90 10.18
N TYR A 67 -8.66 15.88 9.88
CA TYR A 67 -8.66 14.55 10.51
C TYR A 67 -7.33 14.27 11.21
N PHE A 68 -7.38 13.49 12.29
CA PHE A 68 -6.18 12.91 12.89
C PHE A 68 -5.72 11.70 12.06
N ILE A 69 -4.60 11.85 11.37
CA ILE A 69 -3.99 10.80 10.55
C ILE A 69 -2.85 10.16 11.32
N PRO A 70 -2.84 8.83 11.51
CA PRO A 70 -1.74 8.16 12.19
C PRO A 70 -0.47 8.14 11.35
N TYR A 71 0.67 8.37 11.99
CA TYR A 71 1.94 7.89 11.45
C TYR A 71 1.92 6.36 11.46
N ARG A 72 2.43 5.74 10.40
CA ARG A 72 2.71 4.31 10.38
C ARG A 72 4.21 4.10 10.37
N MET A 73 4.68 3.31 11.32
CA MET A 73 6.07 2.85 11.36
C MET A 73 6.11 1.44 10.81
N VAL A 74 6.77 1.27 9.66
CA VAL A 74 6.99 -0.04 9.05
C VAL A 74 8.48 -0.36 9.15
N VAL A 75 8.79 -1.57 9.60
CA VAL A 75 10.19 -2.01 9.71
C VAL A 75 10.81 -2.20 8.34
N TYR A 76 12.10 -1.91 8.22
CA TYR A 76 12.84 -1.90 6.95
C TYR A 76 12.66 -3.16 6.09
N GLY A 77 12.61 -4.35 6.70
CA GLY A 77 12.40 -5.61 5.97
C GLY A 77 11.07 -5.66 5.23
N LYS A 78 9.98 -5.18 5.84
CA LYS A 78 8.64 -5.13 5.24
C LYS A 78 8.60 -4.09 4.11
N GLU A 79 9.21 -2.92 4.32
CA GLU A 79 9.35 -1.88 3.29
C GLU A 79 10.10 -2.36 2.04
N LYS A 80 11.20 -3.12 2.22
CA LYS A 80 11.93 -3.71 1.09
C LYS A 80 11.02 -4.61 0.24
N VAL A 81 10.19 -5.43 0.90
CA VAL A 81 9.22 -6.32 0.22
C VAL A 81 8.14 -5.50 -0.49
N ALA A 82 7.55 -4.50 0.18
CA ALA A 82 6.55 -3.61 -0.40
C ALA A 82 7.07 -2.91 -1.67
N ALA A 83 8.28 -2.34 -1.59
CA ALA A 83 8.95 -1.68 -2.72
C ALA A 83 9.18 -2.65 -3.89
N LYS A 84 9.61 -3.89 -3.62
CA LYS A 84 9.82 -4.89 -4.67
C LYS A 84 8.51 -5.29 -5.36
N ILE A 85 7.47 -5.56 -4.58
CA ILE A 85 6.15 -5.94 -5.09
C ILE A 85 5.59 -4.81 -5.94
N THR A 86 5.64 -3.58 -5.43
CA THR A 86 5.20 -2.37 -6.14
C THR A 86 5.88 -2.24 -7.50
N ARG A 87 7.22 -2.32 -7.52
CA ARG A 87 7.99 -2.22 -8.76
C ARG A 87 7.60 -3.31 -9.77
N LEU A 88 7.49 -4.56 -9.31
CA LEU A 88 7.10 -5.68 -10.19
C LEU A 88 5.70 -5.49 -10.77
N LEU A 89 4.76 -5.00 -9.95
CA LEU A 89 3.38 -4.79 -10.34
C LEU A 89 3.24 -3.59 -11.29
N ASP A 90 4.00 -2.52 -11.07
CA ASP A 90 4.02 -1.34 -11.93
C ASP A 90 4.70 -1.63 -13.29
N ASP A 91 5.78 -2.42 -13.28
CA ASP A 91 6.37 -2.98 -14.49
C ASP A 91 5.29 -3.72 -15.29
N TRP A 92 4.57 -4.65 -14.63
CA TRP A 92 3.47 -5.40 -15.23
C TRP A 92 2.38 -4.49 -15.80
N ALA A 93 1.88 -3.53 -15.03
CA ALA A 93 0.88 -2.58 -15.49
C ALA A 93 1.32 -1.85 -16.78
N THR A 94 2.63 -1.60 -16.91
CA THR A 94 3.21 -0.93 -18.07
C THR A 94 3.38 -1.86 -19.27
N TRP A 95 3.92 -3.08 -19.10
CA TRP A 95 4.20 -3.98 -20.25
C TRP A 95 3.03 -4.87 -20.66
N SER A 96 2.07 -5.14 -19.78
CA SER A 96 0.94 -6.06 -20.06
C SER A 96 -0.06 -5.49 -21.06
N GLY A 97 -0.11 -4.16 -21.19
CA GLY A 97 -1.14 -3.48 -21.96
C GLY A 97 -2.43 -3.23 -21.19
N GLU A 98 -2.59 -3.80 -19.98
CA GLU A 98 -3.73 -3.56 -19.07
C GLU A 98 -3.69 -2.14 -18.47
N GLY A 99 -2.50 -1.61 -18.16
CA GLY A 99 -2.35 -0.30 -17.53
C GLY A 99 -2.76 -0.32 -16.06
N GLY A 100 -3.40 0.76 -15.60
CA GLY A 100 -3.74 0.97 -14.19
C GLY A 100 -2.68 1.76 -13.42
N ARG A 101 -2.88 1.88 -12.10
CA ARG A 101 -1.95 2.55 -11.18
C ARG A 101 -1.66 1.67 -10.00
N VAL A 102 -0.38 1.63 -9.62
CA VAL A 102 0.09 0.98 -8.41
C VAL A 102 0.47 2.05 -7.38
N THR A 103 0.00 1.89 -6.14
CA THR A 103 0.29 2.82 -5.04
C THR A 103 0.84 2.05 -3.84
N THR A 104 1.68 2.70 -3.04
CA THR A 104 2.22 2.16 -1.77
C THR A 104 1.47 2.70 -0.55
N ALA A 105 1.90 2.30 0.66
CA ALA A 105 1.37 2.62 1.99
C ALA A 105 1.24 4.11 2.39
N GLN A 106 1.21 5.03 1.41
CA GLN A 106 0.86 6.45 1.56
C GLN A 106 -0.37 6.85 0.73
N GLY A 107 -0.84 5.99 -0.18
CA GLY A 107 -2.09 6.18 -0.94
C GLY A 107 -3.31 5.75 -0.12
N ALA A 108 -4.15 6.72 0.24
CA ALA A 108 -5.39 6.48 0.95
C ALA A 108 -6.56 6.23 0.00
N PHE A 109 -7.29 5.14 0.24
CA PHE A 109 -8.51 4.78 -0.47
C PHE A 109 -9.71 5.00 0.43
N VAL A 110 -10.63 5.85 -0.01
CA VAL A 110 -11.92 6.06 0.66
C VAL A 110 -12.85 4.94 0.22
N LEU A 111 -13.04 3.93 1.07
CA LEU A 111 -13.92 2.78 0.78
C LEU A 111 -15.40 3.10 1.02
N GLU A 112 -15.68 4.02 1.95
CA GLU A 112 -17.04 4.47 2.24
C GLU A 112 -17.02 5.92 2.73
N GLN A 113 -18.00 6.72 2.29
CA GLN A 113 -18.16 8.11 2.69
C GLN A 113 -19.45 8.29 3.50
N ARG A 114 -19.33 8.30 4.83
CA ARG A 114 -20.42 8.67 5.74
C ARG A 114 -20.19 10.08 6.26
N ALA A 115 -21.25 10.86 6.50
CA ALA A 115 -21.19 12.29 6.86
C ALA A 115 -20.01 12.66 7.79
N ARG A 116 -18.91 13.18 7.21
CA ARG A 116 -17.63 13.55 7.86
C ARG A 116 -16.82 12.42 8.52
N LYS A 117 -17.06 11.16 8.17
CA LYS A 117 -16.39 9.98 8.70
C LYS A 117 -15.98 9.06 7.54
N PRO A 118 -14.92 9.42 6.80
CA PRO A 118 -14.44 8.58 5.71
C PRO A 118 -13.85 7.28 6.27
N THR A 119 -14.26 6.15 5.69
CA THR A 119 -13.61 4.86 5.92
C THR A 119 -12.41 4.77 4.99
N VAL A 120 -11.25 5.22 5.47
CA VAL A 120 -10.00 5.22 4.69
C VAL A 120 -9.20 3.96 4.96
N ARG A 121 -8.70 3.31 3.90
CA ARG A 121 -7.70 2.23 3.99
C ARG A 121 -6.48 2.59 3.18
N MET A 122 -5.31 2.18 3.68
CA MET A 122 -4.05 2.35 2.96
C MET A 122 -3.37 0.99 3.02
N PRO A 123 -3.55 0.13 2.01
CA PRO A 123 -2.81 -1.13 1.92
C PRO A 123 -1.33 -0.83 1.66
N ASP A 124 -0.44 -1.80 1.90
CA ASP A 124 0.99 -1.61 1.67
C ASP A 124 1.32 -1.51 0.19
N VAL A 125 0.56 -2.26 -0.63
CA VAL A 125 0.53 -2.12 -2.08
C VAL A 125 -0.91 -2.22 -2.56
N ALA A 126 -1.31 -1.37 -3.49
CA ALA A 126 -2.61 -1.43 -4.15
C ALA A 126 -2.45 -1.33 -5.67
N TYR A 127 -3.34 -1.97 -6.41
CA TYR A 127 -3.51 -1.77 -7.84
C TYR A 127 -4.94 -1.35 -8.16
N THR A 128 -5.07 -0.25 -8.90
CA THR A 128 -6.33 0.28 -9.42
C THR A 128 -6.37 0.11 -10.93
N PRO A 129 -7.39 -0.55 -11.50
CA PRO A 129 -7.57 -0.71 -12.93
C PRO A 129 -7.53 0.62 -13.70
N ARG A 130 -7.08 0.56 -14.96
CA ARG A 130 -6.93 1.75 -15.83
C ARG A 130 -8.19 2.59 -15.94
N ASP A 131 -9.33 1.93 -16.17
CA ASP A 131 -10.57 2.65 -16.44
C ASP A 131 -11.15 3.26 -15.16
N GLU A 132 -10.98 2.60 -14.01
CA GLU A 132 -11.31 3.17 -12.71
C GLU A 132 -10.45 4.41 -12.43
N ASP A 133 -9.12 4.30 -12.56
CA ASP A 133 -8.17 5.44 -12.38
C ASP A 133 -8.52 6.64 -13.27
N ARG A 134 -8.82 6.39 -14.55
CA ARG A 134 -9.16 7.45 -15.51
C ARG A 134 -10.47 8.15 -15.21
N ASN A 135 -11.40 7.47 -14.56
CA ASN A 135 -12.72 7.99 -14.24
C ASN A 135 -12.76 8.70 -12.87
N LEU A 136 -11.65 8.70 -12.11
CA LEU A 136 -11.59 9.41 -10.83
C LEU A 136 -11.72 10.92 -11.03
N ALA A 137 -12.64 11.52 -10.29
CA ALA A 137 -12.78 12.96 -10.22
C ALA A 137 -11.57 13.58 -9.50
N ARG A 138 -11.28 14.85 -9.81
CA ARG A 138 -10.18 15.60 -9.18
C ARG A 138 -10.29 15.62 -7.64
N GLU A 139 -11.49 15.66 -7.09
CA GLU A 139 -11.68 15.61 -5.64
C GLU A 139 -11.23 14.25 -5.04
N GLN A 140 -11.55 13.13 -5.71
CA GLN A 140 -11.13 11.78 -5.27
C GLN A 140 -9.61 11.56 -5.36
N VAL A 141 -8.94 12.21 -6.33
CA VAL A 141 -7.48 12.06 -6.53
C VAL A 141 -6.67 12.89 -5.52
N TRP A 142 -7.18 14.06 -5.13
CA TRP A 142 -6.40 15.05 -4.37
C TRP A 142 -6.90 15.32 -2.96
N THR A 143 -8.00 14.69 -2.53
CA THR A 143 -8.61 14.87 -1.19
C THR A 143 -9.21 13.56 -0.69
N TYR A 144 -9.66 13.51 0.58
CA TYR A 144 -10.45 12.38 1.10
C TYR A 144 -11.96 12.54 0.86
N ARG A 145 -12.34 13.39 -0.09
CA ARG A 145 -13.71 13.73 -0.44
C ARG A 145 -14.06 13.19 -1.82
N GLY A 146 -15.33 13.30 -2.18
CA GLY A 146 -15.90 12.68 -3.37
C GLY A 146 -16.40 11.26 -3.13
N ASP A 147 -16.77 10.61 -4.23
CA ASP A 147 -17.33 9.26 -4.19
C ASP A 147 -16.26 8.24 -3.79
N PRO A 148 -16.60 7.20 -3.01
CA PRO A 148 -15.68 6.13 -2.69
C PRO A 148 -15.13 5.45 -3.95
N PHE A 149 -13.88 5.01 -3.89
CA PHE A 149 -13.29 4.14 -4.89
C PHE A 149 -12.34 3.15 -4.22
N THR A 150 -12.18 1.99 -4.86
CA THR A 150 -11.45 0.87 -4.27
C THR A 150 -10.50 0.26 -5.27
N PRO A 151 -9.29 -0.13 -4.86
CA PRO A 151 -8.41 -0.89 -5.72
C PRO A 151 -9.01 -2.28 -6.00
N SER A 152 -8.64 -2.91 -7.10
CA SER A 152 -9.06 -4.30 -7.38
C SER A 152 -8.13 -5.33 -6.74
N PHE A 153 -6.88 -4.95 -6.45
CA PHE A 153 -5.88 -5.80 -5.82
C PHE A 153 -5.16 -5.06 -4.69
N VAL A 154 -5.03 -5.72 -3.53
CA VAL A 154 -4.31 -5.20 -2.35
C VAL A 154 -3.31 -6.20 -1.78
N VAL A 155 -2.24 -5.67 -1.19
CA VAL A 155 -1.25 -6.44 -0.42
C VAL A 155 -1.06 -5.79 0.94
N GLU A 156 -1.06 -6.61 1.99
CA GLU A 156 -0.64 -6.21 3.34
C GLU A 156 0.53 -7.10 3.79
N ILE A 157 1.52 -6.50 4.43
CA ILE A 157 2.77 -7.11 4.83
C ILE A 157 2.93 -6.89 6.32
N ASP A 158 2.77 -7.95 7.12
CA ASP A 158 2.81 -7.84 8.57
C ASP A 158 3.21 -9.13 9.29
N ASN A 159 3.27 -9.09 10.61
CA ASN A 159 3.50 -10.24 11.47
C ASN A 159 2.22 -11.08 11.49
N LEU A 160 2.19 -12.21 10.80
CA LEU A 160 0.99 -13.07 10.69
C LEU A 160 1.06 -14.30 11.59
N SER A 161 2.14 -14.46 12.34
CA SER A 161 2.38 -15.61 13.22
C SER A 161 3.18 -15.21 14.46
N GLY A 162 3.13 -16.01 15.51
CA GLY A 162 3.78 -15.73 16.80
C GLY A 162 3.04 -14.71 17.67
N GLU A 163 3.71 -14.28 18.74
CA GLU A 163 3.20 -13.26 19.65
C GLU A 163 3.01 -11.92 18.92
N GLY A 164 1.90 -11.23 19.19
CA GLY A 164 1.55 -9.99 18.50
C GLY A 164 1.09 -10.15 17.05
N SER A 165 0.75 -11.38 16.62
CA SER A 165 0.25 -11.63 15.27
C SER A 165 -0.99 -10.80 14.91
N GLN A 166 -0.93 -10.14 13.77
CA GLN A 166 -2.01 -9.35 13.16
C GLN A 166 -2.95 -10.20 12.29
N ARG A 167 -2.73 -11.52 12.21
CA ARG A 167 -3.44 -12.43 11.29
C ARG A 167 -4.96 -12.31 11.37
N SER A 168 -5.52 -12.29 12.58
CA SER A 168 -6.97 -12.22 12.80
C SER A 168 -7.54 -10.86 12.39
N ALA A 169 -6.85 -9.78 12.77
CA ALA A 169 -7.24 -8.41 12.39
C ALA A 169 -7.21 -8.23 10.87
N LEU A 170 -6.13 -8.66 10.21
CA LEU A 170 -5.97 -8.60 8.76
C LEU A 170 -6.90 -9.54 8.01
N ASN A 171 -7.25 -10.72 8.56
CA ASN A 171 -8.30 -11.58 7.98
C ASN A 171 -9.64 -10.85 7.93
N ARG A 172 -10.01 -10.19 9.02
CA ARG A 172 -11.25 -9.42 9.12
C ARG A 172 -11.21 -8.21 8.18
N LYS A 173 -10.07 -7.53 8.07
CA LYS A 173 -9.85 -6.42 7.13
C LYS A 173 -10.04 -6.88 5.68
N MET A 174 -9.42 -8.01 5.30
CA MET A 174 -9.60 -8.59 3.97
C MET A 174 -11.07 -8.90 3.69
N ARG A 175 -11.74 -9.68 4.54
CA ARG A 175 -13.10 -10.16 4.26
C ARG A 175 -14.17 -9.07 4.35
N ASN A 176 -14.11 -8.25 5.39
CA ASN A 176 -15.23 -7.38 5.78
C ASN A 176 -15.00 -5.91 5.39
N GLU A 177 -13.84 -5.58 4.84
CA GLU A 177 -13.51 -4.20 4.50
C GLU A 177 -13.03 -4.13 3.05
N TYR A 178 -12.00 -4.88 2.67
CA TYR A 178 -11.54 -4.88 1.28
C TYR A 178 -12.52 -5.57 0.32
N PHE A 179 -12.78 -6.86 0.51
CA PHE A 179 -13.62 -7.63 -0.42
C PHE A 179 -15.08 -7.17 -0.41
N GLN A 180 -15.59 -6.71 0.74
CA GLN A 180 -16.93 -6.13 0.83
C GLN A 180 -17.08 -4.85 -0.02
N HIS A 181 -15.99 -4.13 -0.30
CA HIS A 181 -16.04 -2.87 -1.05
C HIS A 181 -15.46 -2.99 -2.48
N GLY A 182 -15.27 -4.20 -3.01
CA GLY A 182 -14.93 -4.38 -4.44
C GLY A 182 -13.50 -4.82 -4.74
N VAL A 183 -12.65 -5.01 -3.71
CA VAL A 183 -11.37 -5.70 -3.89
C VAL A 183 -11.63 -7.15 -4.34
N GLN A 184 -10.88 -7.60 -5.35
CA GLN A 184 -11.07 -8.91 -5.98
C GLN A 184 -9.92 -9.88 -5.69
N LEU A 185 -8.72 -9.35 -5.39
CA LEU A 185 -7.54 -10.11 -4.99
C LEU A 185 -6.89 -9.47 -3.76
N GLY A 186 -6.46 -10.28 -2.80
CA GLY A 186 -5.79 -9.79 -1.60
C GLY A 186 -4.67 -10.72 -1.15
N TRP A 187 -3.48 -10.19 -0.87
CA TRP A 187 -2.37 -10.96 -0.30
C TRP A 187 -2.03 -10.47 1.11
N LEU A 188 -1.84 -11.41 2.05
CA LEU A 188 -1.19 -11.15 3.33
C LEU A 188 0.17 -11.85 3.36
N ILE A 189 1.24 -11.13 3.64
CA ILE A 189 2.61 -11.64 3.57
C ILE A 189 3.32 -11.41 4.90
N ASP A 190 3.89 -12.47 5.48
CA ASP A 190 4.83 -12.40 6.60
C ASP A 190 6.24 -12.76 6.10
N PRO A 191 7.09 -11.76 5.81
CA PRO A 191 8.41 -11.98 5.24
C PRO A 191 9.48 -12.31 6.29
N ARG A 192 9.12 -12.48 7.57
CA ARG A 192 10.10 -12.77 8.61
C ARG A 192 10.66 -14.19 8.40
N PRO A 193 12.00 -14.38 8.44
CA PRO A 193 12.65 -15.66 8.14
C PRO A 193 12.08 -16.87 8.86
N ASP A 194 11.71 -16.70 10.14
CA ASP A 194 11.21 -17.80 10.99
C ASP A 194 9.74 -18.17 10.72
N TYR A 195 9.00 -17.34 9.98
CA TYR A 195 7.56 -17.51 9.77
C TYR A 195 7.20 -17.79 8.32
N HIS A 196 7.64 -16.92 7.40
CA HIS A 196 7.49 -17.10 5.95
C HIS A 196 6.09 -17.62 5.57
N LYS A 197 5.06 -16.80 5.81
CA LYS A 197 3.65 -17.13 5.56
C LYS A 197 3.06 -16.23 4.49
N MET A 198 2.22 -16.82 3.64
CA MET A 198 1.47 -16.09 2.62
C MET A 198 0.02 -16.57 2.57
N TYR A 199 -0.93 -15.66 2.75
CA TYR A 199 -2.35 -15.93 2.58
C TYR A 199 -2.85 -15.22 1.34
N GLU A 200 -3.60 -15.94 0.52
CA GLU A 200 -4.19 -15.41 -0.71
C GLU A 200 -5.71 -15.42 -0.56
N TYR A 201 -6.32 -14.26 -0.78
CA TYR A 201 -7.75 -14.03 -0.80
C TYR A 201 -8.21 -13.76 -2.23
N TYR A 202 -9.32 -14.35 -2.63
CA TYR A 202 -9.88 -14.21 -3.97
C TYR A 202 -11.39 -14.43 -3.95
N LEU A 203 -12.08 -13.96 -4.98
CA LEU A 203 -13.48 -14.29 -5.23
C LEU A 203 -13.59 -15.62 -5.97
N ASP A 204 -14.45 -16.52 -5.49
CA ASP A 204 -14.84 -17.72 -6.24
C ASP A 204 -15.85 -17.40 -7.36
N GLU A 205 -16.30 -18.44 -8.07
CA GLU A 205 -17.26 -18.31 -9.19
C GLU A 205 -18.61 -17.71 -8.77
N HIS A 206 -18.94 -17.71 -7.48
CA HIS A 206 -20.16 -17.13 -6.91
C HIS A 206 -19.93 -15.73 -6.30
N GLY A 207 -18.73 -15.16 -6.49
CA GLY A 207 -18.37 -13.88 -5.89
C GLY A 207 -18.21 -13.95 -4.37
N GLN A 208 -17.98 -15.12 -3.79
CA GLN A 208 -17.71 -15.26 -2.36
C GLN A 208 -16.21 -15.21 -2.08
N VAL A 209 -15.83 -14.50 -1.01
CA VAL A 209 -14.43 -14.36 -0.61
C VAL A 209 -13.88 -15.65 0.00
N GLN A 210 -12.91 -16.25 -0.69
CA GLN A 210 -12.16 -17.40 -0.24
C GLN A 210 -10.76 -17.00 0.24
N CYS A 211 -10.19 -17.82 1.12
CA CYS A 211 -8.79 -17.73 1.52
C CYS A 211 -8.15 -19.08 1.21
N SER A 212 -7.06 -19.10 0.43
CA SER A 212 -6.32 -20.32 0.12
C SER A 212 -5.87 -21.04 1.40
N ASP A 213 -6.10 -22.35 1.48
CA ASP A 213 -5.62 -23.22 2.56
C ASP A 213 -4.10 -23.41 2.51
N ASN A 214 -3.49 -23.27 1.33
CA ASN A 214 -2.04 -23.25 1.22
C ASN A 214 -1.52 -21.90 1.72
N THR A 215 -0.86 -21.93 2.88
CA THR A 215 -0.26 -20.74 3.51
C THR A 215 1.25 -20.69 3.39
N ALA A 216 1.87 -21.61 2.64
CA ALA A 216 3.31 -21.72 2.54
C ALA A 216 3.91 -20.52 1.81
N TRP A 217 5.16 -20.19 2.12
CA TRP A 217 5.99 -19.29 1.32
C TRP A 217 6.17 -19.88 -0.07
N ARG A 218 5.54 -19.26 -1.06
CA ARG A 218 5.41 -19.83 -2.40
C ARG A 218 5.23 -18.71 -3.42
N ASP A 219 5.25 -19.09 -4.68
CA ASP A 219 4.91 -18.16 -5.74
C ASP A 219 3.42 -17.79 -5.68
N LEU A 220 3.11 -16.50 -5.82
CA LEU A 220 1.74 -15.99 -5.86
C LEU A 220 1.37 -15.52 -7.26
N ASP A 221 0.15 -15.82 -7.67
CA ASP A 221 -0.38 -15.56 -9.01
C ASP A 221 -1.43 -14.44 -8.97
N GLY A 222 -1.39 -13.56 -9.97
CA GLY A 222 -2.28 -12.43 -10.14
C GLY A 222 -3.72 -12.76 -10.51
N ARG A 223 -4.01 -14.04 -10.77
CA ARG A 223 -5.30 -14.57 -11.20
C ARG A 223 -5.84 -13.79 -12.40
N ASN A 224 -7.15 -13.60 -12.46
CA ASN A 224 -7.84 -12.79 -13.44
C ASN A 224 -7.79 -11.28 -13.14
N VAL A 225 -7.29 -10.86 -11.96
CA VAL A 225 -7.26 -9.44 -11.55
C VAL A 225 -6.06 -8.72 -12.14
N VAL A 226 -4.89 -9.38 -12.16
CA VAL A 226 -3.67 -8.92 -12.83
C VAL A 226 -3.10 -10.07 -13.68
N PRO A 227 -3.69 -10.34 -14.86
CA PRO A 227 -3.43 -11.55 -15.63
C PRO A 227 -1.97 -11.72 -16.05
N GLY A 228 -1.45 -12.94 -15.86
CA GLY A 228 -0.06 -13.30 -16.17
C GLY A 228 0.99 -12.71 -15.23
N PHE A 229 0.58 -11.91 -14.23
CA PHE A 229 1.47 -11.46 -13.17
C PHE A 229 1.73 -12.59 -12.18
N ARG A 230 3.01 -12.82 -11.85
CA ARG A 230 3.41 -13.79 -10.83
C ARG A 230 4.60 -13.25 -10.05
N ILE A 231 4.53 -13.34 -8.72
CA ILE A 231 5.68 -13.06 -7.86
C ILE A 231 6.28 -14.39 -7.43
N ARG A 232 7.58 -14.57 -7.69
CA ARG A 232 8.30 -15.72 -7.16
C ARG A 232 8.75 -15.46 -5.73
N SER A 233 8.55 -16.41 -4.82
CA SER A 233 8.95 -16.25 -3.42
C SER A 233 10.45 -15.99 -3.27
N VAL A 234 11.28 -16.69 -4.07
CA VAL A 234 12.74 -16.51 -4.09
C VAL A 234 13.17 -15.07 -4.42
N VAL A 235 12.37 -14.33 -5.20
CA VAL A 235 12.66 -12.92 -5.51
C VAL A 235 12.48 -12.03 -4.29
N LEU A 236 11.54 -12.39 -3.40
CA LEU A 236 11.37 -11.72 -2.12
C LEU A 236 12.50 -12.09 -1.15
N ASP A 237 12.94 -13.36 -1.15
CA ASP A 237 14.10 -13.80 -0.35
C ASP A 237 15.37 -13.04 -0.73
N MET A 238 15.62 -12.85 -2.03
CA MET A 238 16.76 -12.06 -2.54
C MET A 238 16.76 -10.60 -2.09
N VAL A 239 15.57 -10.03 -1.89
CA VAL A 239 15.40 -8.65 -1.41
C VAL A 239 15.65 -8.56 0.10
N LEU A 240 15.36 -9.64 0.82
CA LEU A 240 15.58 -9.73 2.25
C LEU A 240 17.04 -10.05 2.59
N SER A 241 17.76 -10.78 1.73
CA SER A 241 19.17 -11.11 1.90
C SER A 241 20.09 -9.88 1.83
N GLN A 242 21.24 -9.96 2.51
CA GLN A 242 22.27 -8.90 2.51
C GLN A 242 23.24 -9.00 1.32
N ASP A 243 23.21 -10.11 0.59
CA ASP A 243 24.20 -10.45 -0.44
C ASP A 243 23.83 -9.96 -1.86
N SER A 244 22.71 -9.25 -2.00
CA SER A 244 22.21 -8.75 -3.28
C SER A 244 22.98 -7.51 -3.74
N GLY A 245 24.24 -7.71 -4.15
CA GLY A 245 25.09 -6.62 -4.66
C GLY A 245 26.25 -7.02 -5.57
N SER A 246 26.66 -8.30 -5.61
CA SER A 246 27.77 -8.71 -6.46
C SER A 246 27.24 -9.33 -7.76
N SER A 247 26.98 -8.47 -8.75
CA SER A 247 26.93 -8.91 -10.15
C SER A 247 28.30 -8.68 -10.73
N SER A 248 29.10 -9.73 -10.91
CA SER A 248 30.20 -9.68 -11.86
C SER A 248 29.57 -9.41 -13.23
N GLU A 249 29.71 -8.19 -13.75
CA GLU A 249 29.20 -7.88 -15.08
C GLU A 249 30.03 -8.65 -16.10
N ASP A 250 29.41 -9.60 -16.79
CA ASP A 250 30.03 -10.23 -17.95
C ASP A 250 30.32 -9.14 -18.99
N GLU A 251 31.56 -9.13 -19.52
CA GLU A 251 31.89 -8.31 -20.68
C GLU A 251 31.13 -8.83 -21.89
N VAL A 252 30.26 -7.99 -22.45
CA VAL A 252 29.35 -8.34 -23.54
C VAL A 252 29.34 -7.19 -24.54
N ASP A 253 29.42 -7.47 -25.85
CA ASP A 253 29.34 -6.44 -26.88
C ASP A 253 27.95 -6.41 -27.53
N PHE A 254 27.08 -5.54 -27.04
CA PHE A 254 25.72 -5.37 -27.54
C PHE A 254 25.57 -4.06 -28.31
N ALA A 255 25.08 -4.14 -29.54
CA ALA A 255 24.58 -2.97 -30.27
C ALA A 255 23.10 -2.73 -29.95
N CYS A 256 22.69 -1.47 -29.82
CA CYS A 256 21.28 -1.13 -29.62
C CYS A 256 20.46 -1.53 -30.88
N PRO A 257 19.35 -2.27 -30.73
CA PRO A 257 18.51 -2.65 -31.86
C PRO A 257 17.56 -1.53 -32.32
N GLU A 258 17.44 -0.43 -31.57
CA GLU A 258 16.50 0.64 -31.89
C GLU A 258 16.90 1.36 -33.18
N ARG A 259 15.95 1.51 -34.11
CA ARG A 259 16.18 2.17 -35.40
C ARG A 259 16.69 3.60 -35.18
N GLY A 260 17.89 3.88 -35.67
CA GLY A 260 18.53 5.20 -35.55
C GLY A 260 19.46 5.33 -34.33
N CYS A 261 19.44 4.39 -33.40
CA CYS A 261 20.44 4.32 -32.33
C CYS A 261 21.66 3.49 -32.77
N ARG A 262 22.86 4.05 -32.64
CA ARG A 262 24.13 3.36 -33.00
C ARG A 262 25.01 3.05 -31.80
N LYS A 263 24.46 3.16 -30.59
CA LYS A 263 25.23 2.91 -29.36
C LYS A 263 25.59 1.43 -29.24
N ARG A 264 26.79 1.17 -28.73
CA ARG A 264 27.28 -0.15 -28.34
C ARG A 264 27.64 -0.15 -26.86
N PHE A 265 27.47 -1.28 -26.22
CA PHE A 265 27.65 -1.45 -24.78
C PHE A 265 28.58 -2.62 -24.53
N ARG A 266 29.47 -2.46 -23.55
CA ARG A 266 30.42 -3.49 -23.11
C ARG A 266 29.99 -4.23 -21.86
N SER A 267 28.87 -3.82 -21.26
CA SER A 267 28.27 -4.50 -20.13
C SER A 267 26.76 -4.61 -20.27
N ARG A 268 26.21 -5.68 -19.69
CA ARG A 268 24.77 -5.96 -19.75
C ARG A 268 23.95 -4.93 -18.99
N GLY A 269 24.49 -4.39 -17.89
CA GLY A 269 23.88 -3.32 -17.11
C GLY A 269 23.71 -2.04 -17.94
N ALA A 270 24.77 -1.63 -18.65
CA ALA A 270 24.73 -0.45 -19.50
C ALA A 270 23.76 -0.60 -20.69
N TRP A 271 23.73 -1.79 -21.31
CA TRP A 271 22.78 -2.11 -22.38
C TRP A 271 21.32 -2.07 -21.88
N THR A 272 21.04 -2.71 -20.75
CA THR A 272 19.69 -2.77 -20.15
C THR A 272 19.21 -1.36 -19.81
N SER A 273 20.06 -0.56 -19.14
CA SER A 273 19.74 0.82 -18.79
C SER A 273 19.42 1.67 -20.02
N HIS A 274 20.14 1.45 -21.13
CA HIS A 274 19.88 2.15 -22.38
C HIS A 274 18.58 1.70 -23.08
N ALA A 275 18.25 0.41 -23.05
CA ALA A 275 16.99 -0.10 -23.57
C ALA A 275 15.79 0.49 -22.79
N GLU A 276 15.90 0.57 -21.46
CA GLU A 276 14.88 1.22 -20.62
C GLU A 276 14.76 2.72 -20.91
N TRP A 277 15.87 3.42 -21.17
CA TRP A 277 15.81 4.82 -21.62
C TRP A 277 14.98 4.99 -22.90
N HIS A 278 15.21 4.16 -23.93
CA HIS A 278 14.40 4.20 -25.15
C HIS A 278 12.92 3.94 -24.88
N ARG A 279 12.61 3.01 -23.97
CA ARG A 279 11.23 2.74 -23.57
C ARG A 279 10.59 3.96 -22.90
N ALA A 280 11.32 4.63 -22.01
CA ALA A 280 10.86 5.82 -21.30
C ALA A 280 10.61 7.01 -22.27
N GLU A 281 11.55 7.31 -23.16
CA GLU A 281 11.39 8.41 -24.15
C GLU A 281 10.15 8.20 -25.02
N ARG A 282 9.93 6.99 -25.53
CA ARG A 282 8.72 6.68 -26.32
C ARG A 282 7.43 6.86 -25.51
N ALA A 283 7.46 6.56 -24.22
CA ALA A 283 6.30 6.76 -23.34
C ALA A 283 6.04 8.26 -23.12
N ILE A 284 7.10 9.05 -22.91
CA ILE A 284 7.03 10.51 -22.79
C ILE A 284 6.49 11.13 -24.08
N ASP A 285 7.02 10.76 -25.24
CA ASP A 285 6.56 11.26 -26.54
C ASP A 285 5.08 10.98 -26.76
N LYS A 286 4.61 9.76 -26.44
CA LYS A 286 3.19 9.39 -26.51
C LYS A 286 2.33 10.21 -25.55
N PHE A 287 2.84 10.53 -24.37
CA PHE A 287 2.12 11.36 -23.40
C PHE A 287 2.00 12.80 -23.90
N LEU A 288 3.09 13.40 -24.36
CA LEU A 288 3.12 14.77 -24.91
C LEU A 288 2.25 14.90 -26.16
N ALA A 289 2.27 13.90 -27.05
CA ALA A 289 1.43 13.89 -28.25
C ALA A 289 -0.06 13.94 -27.91
N LYS A 290 -0.49 13.26 -26.83
CA LYS A 290 -1.89 13.28 -26.35
C LYS A 290 -2.30 14.59 -25.67
N GLN A 291 -1.36 15.35 -25.14
CA GLN A 291 -1.64 16.65 -24.51
C GLN A 291 -1.80 17.77 -25.57
N ASN A 292 -1.19 17.58 -26.73
CA ASN A 292 -1.20 18.54 -27.84
C ASN A 292 -2.27 18.25 -28.90
N SER A 293 -3.06 17.18 -28.73
CA SER A 293 -4.16 16.75 -29.61
C SER A 293 -5.51 17.11 -29.04
#